data_AF-A0A358ELE2-F1
#
_entry.id   AF-A0A358ELE2-F1
#
_cell.length_a   1.000
_cell.length_b   1.000
_cell.length_c   1.000
_cell.angle_alpha   90.00
_cell.angle_beta   90.00
_cell.angle_gamma   90.00
#
_symmetry.space_group_name_H-M   'P 1'
#
loop_
_entity.id
_entity.type
_entity.pdbx_description
1 polymer ?
#
loop_
_entity_poly.entity_id
_entity_poly.type
_entity_poly.pdbx_seq_one_letter_code
_entity_poly.pdbx_strand_id
1 'polypeptide(L)'
;MNHNCEDTEALISGYLDGELTQGDRQRVEVIMEDCQNCAKTFEQMKKLRGEISGIEYEHMSEAERLKAAKDPVAETGASLGQILVIGGFILFYGSCIYLALKEMLASPDTPILIKIGLPAIFLGFGVLLTSVIIDRIRASKTDPYKDVEI
;
A
#
# COMPACT_ATOMS: atom_id res chain seq x y z
N MET A 1 31.30 -14.50 39.24
CA MET A 1 29.99 -14.02 39.75
C MET A 1 28.85 -14.92 39.26
N ASN A 2 27.80 -15.18 40.07
CA ASN A 2 26.59 -15.88 39.62
C ASN A 2 25.77 -14.93 38.72
N HIS A 3 26.02 -14.98 37.41
CA HIS A 3 25.28 -14.23 36.41
C HIS A 3 24.61 -15.21 35.46
N ASN A 4 23.42 -14.86 34.97
CA ASN A 4 22.74 -15.65 33.97
C ASN A 4 23.32 -15.32 32.59
N CYS A 5 23.83 -16.33 31.89
CA CYS A 5 24.41 -16.16 30.56
C CYS A 5 23.36 -15.68 29.55
N GLU A 6 22.09 -16.07 29.73
CA GLU A 6 20.99 -15.74 28.84
C GLU A 6 20.64 -14.23 28.89
N ASP A 7 20.55 -13.65 30.08
CA ASP A 7 20.33 -12.20 30.25
C ASP A 7 21.53 -11.36 29.75
N THR A 8 22.72 -11.96 29.76
CA THR A 8 23.95 -11.30 29.30
C THR A 8 24.01 -11.24 27.77
N GLU A 9 23.41 -12.20 27.06
CA GLU A 9 23.38 -12.21 25.60
C GLU A 9 22.64 -11.00 25.03
N ALA A 10 21.50 -10.63 25.63
CA ALA A 10 20.77 -9.41 25.27
C ALA A 10 21.62 -8.15 25.49
N LEU A 11 22.37 -8.09 26.61
CA LEU A 11 23.28 -6.98 26.90
C LEU A 11 24.46 -6.95 25.91
N ILE A 12 24.99 -8.10 25.50
CA ILE A 12 26.07 -8.19 24.50
C ILE A 12 25.62 -7.64 23.15
N SER A 13 24.40 -7.93 22.70
CA SER A 13 23.84 -7.33 21.47
C SER A 13 23.74 -5.81 21.58
N GLY A 14 23.13 -5.31 22.67
CA GLY A 14 23.04 -3.86 22.90
C GLY A 14 24.40 -3.19 23.02
N TYR A 15 25.42 -3.89 23.55
CA TYR A 15 26.79 -3.40 23.62
C TYR A 15 27.41 -3.24 22.22
N LEU A 16 27.16 -4.19 21.30
CA LEU A 16 27.63 -4.11 19.92
C LEU A 16 26.93 -2.98 19.15
N ASP A 17 25.65 -2.75 19.40
CA ASP A 17 24.87 -1.70 18.73
C ASP A 17 25.09 -0.31 19.34
N GLY A 18 25.71 -0.23 20.51
CA GLY A 18 26.03 1.03 21.19
C GLY A 18 24.85 1.65 21.95
N GLU A 19 23.82 0.86 22.22
CA GLU A 19 22.55 1.32 22.84
C GLU A 19 22.54 1.20 24.37
N LEU A 20 23.58 0.60 24.97
CA LEU A 20 23.65 0.42 26.42
C LEU A 20 23.92 1.72 27.17
N THR A 21 23.33 1.80 28.37
CA THR A 21 23.70 2.81 29.37
C THR A 21 25.14 2.59 29.85
N GLN A 22 25.78 3.63 30.42
CA GLN A 22 27.15 3.51 30.95
C GLN A 22 27.28 2.41 32.02
N GLY A 23 26.26 2.23 32.87
CA GLY A 23 26.26 1.21 33.91
C GLY A 23 26.20 -0.21 33.33
N ASP A 24 25.34 -0.43 32.35
CA ASP A 24 25.19 -1.74 31.71
C ASP A 24 26.41 -2.11 30.87
N ARG A 25 27.02 -1.12 30.23
CA ARG A 25 28.25 -1.29 29.45
C ARG A 25 29.39 -1.82 30.33
N GLN A 26 29.62 -1.19 31.47
CA GLN A 26 30.68 -1.61 32.40
C GLN A 26 30.38 -2.98 33.03
N ARG A 27 29.10 -3.29 33.24
CA ARG A 27 28.66 -4.63 33.67
C ARG A 27 28.99 -5.70 32.64
N VAL A 28 28.79 -5.44 31.35
CA VAL A 28 29.15 -6.38 30.26
C VAL A 28 30.66 -6.60 30.19
N GLU A 29 31.47 -5.54 30.32
CA GLU A 29 32.93 -5.63 30.31
C GLU A 29 33.44 -6.55 31.44
N VAL A 30 32.95 -6.37 32.67
CA VAL A 30 33.31 -7.23 33.81
C VAL A 30 32.85 -8.68 33.60
N ILE A 31 31.66 -8.91 33.04
CA ILE A 31 31.15 -10.27 32.78
C ILE A 31 31.98 -10.97 31.70
N MET A 32 32.42 -10.26 30.67
CA MET A 32 33.29 -10.80 29.62
C MET A 32 34.67 -11.20 30.14
N GLU A 33 35.21 -10.51 31.15
CA GLU A 33 36.46 -10.89 31.81
C GLU A 33 36.31 -12.16 32.67
N ASP A 34 35.17 -12.31 33.35
CA ASP A 34 34.93 -13.39 34.32
C ASP A 34 34.31 -14.66 33.68
N CYS A 35 33.74 -14.57 32.47
CA CYS A 35 33.01 -15.67 31.81
C CYS A 35 33.46 -15.93 30.36
N GLN A 36 34.09 -17.10 30.14
CA GLN A 36 34.52 -17.53 28.80
C GLN A 36 33.37 -17.73 27.81
N ASN A 37 32.19 -18.16 28.26
CA ASN A 37 31.04 -18.37 27.37
C ASN A 37 30.53 -17.04 26.81
N CYS A 38 30.37 -16.02 27.65
CA CYS A 38 29.93 -14.69 27.23
C CYS A 38 30.93 -14.01 26.29
N ALA A 39 32.24 -14.15 26.56
CA ALA A 39 33.28 -13.66 25.65
C ALA A 39 33.23 -14.34 24.27
N LYS A 40 32.94 -15.65 24.22
CA LYS A 40 32.79 -16.40 22.97
C LYS A 40 31.57 -15.94 22.17
N THR A 41 30.43 -15.70 22.83
CA THR A 41 29.20 -15.19 22.18
C THR A 41 29.43 -13.80 21.57
N PHE A 42 30.13 -12.91 22.28
CA PHE A 42 30.48 -11.58 21.77
C PHE A 42 31.29 -11.66 20.46
N GLU A 43 32.33 -12.50 20.42
CA GLU A 43 33.14 -12.67 19.20
C GLU A 43 32.36 -13.28 18.04
N GLN A 44 31.44 -14.22 18.31
CA GLN A 44 30.57 -14.79 17.28
C GLN A 44 29.64 -13.73 16.66
N MET A 45 28.97 -12.94 17.48
CA MET A 45 28.08 -11.86 17.01
C MET A 45 28.85 -10.77 16.26
N LYS A 46 30.03 -10.41 16.75
CA LYS A 46 30.92 -9.44 16.08
C LYS A 46 31.36 -9.93 14.69
N LYS A 47 31.66 -11.22 14.55
CA LYS A 47 32.02 -11.82 13.26
C LYS A 47 30.86 -11.75 12.26
N LEU A 48 29.65 -12.13 12.68
CA LEU A 48 28.45 -12.05 11.83
C LEU A 48 28.17 -10.62 11.37
N ARG A 49 28.32 -9.63 12.26
CA ARG A 49 28.17 -8.22 11.91
C ARG A 49 29.19 -7.77 10.87
N GLY A 50 30.44 -8.23 11.00
CA GLY A 50 31.50 -7.97 10.02
C GLY A 50 31.15 -8.53 8.64
N GLU A 51 30.64 -9.76 8.59
CA GLU A 51 30.22 -10.42 7.34
C GLU A 51 29.03 -9.69 6.67
N ILE A 52 28.06 -9.22 7.45
CA ILE A 52 26.90 -8.46 6.93
C ILE A 52 27.29 -7.04 6.51
N SER A 53 28.25 -6.41 7.20
CA SER A 53 28.69 -5.04 6.89
C SER A 53 29.38 -4.89 5.53
N GLY A 54 29.81 -6.00 4.92
CA GLY A 54 30.38 -6.04 3.57
C GLY A 54 29.35 -6.12 2.45
N ILE A 55 28.06 -6.28 2.77
CA ILE A 55 26.99 -6.23 1.78
C ILE A 55 26.71 -4.74 1.53
N GLU A 56 27.45 -4.16 0.58
CA GLU A 56 27.16 -2.83 0.08
C GLU A 56 25.77 -2.88 -0.58
N TYR A 57 24.78 -2.34 0.12
CA TYR A 57 23.42 -2.26 -0.39
C TYR A 57 23.41 -1.20 -1.49
N GLU A 58 23.50 -1.63 -2.74
CA GLU A 58 23.41 -0.75 -3.89
C GLU A 58 21.99 -0.16 -3.91
N HIS A 59 21.86 1.04 -3.36
CA HIS A 59 20.60 1.74 -3.24
C HIS A 59 20.19 2.15 -4.66
N MET A 60 19.44 1.30 -5.36
CA MET A 60 18.87 1.67 -6.66
C MET A 60 18.17 3.01 -6.50
N SER A 61 18.53 3.96 -7.36
CA SER A 61 17.99 5.30 -7.29
C SER A 61 16.47 5.25 -7.51
N GLU A 62 15.72 6.11 -6.84
CA GLU A 62 14.27 6.27 -7.04
C GLU A 62 13.90 6.35 -8.54
N ALA A 63 14.78 6.96 -9.35
CA ALA A 63 14.63 7.13 -10.78
C ALA A 63 14.73 5.81 -11.59
N GLU A 64 15.52 4.83 -11.14
CA GLU A 64 15.65 3.52 -11.80
C GLU A 64 14.47 2.62 -11.44
N ARG A 65 14.00 2.69 -10.19
CA ARG A 65 12.78 1.99 -9.75
C ARG A 65 11.56 2.46 -10.52
N LEU A 66 11.46 3.76 -10.78
CA LEU A 66 10.34 4.36 -11.54
C LEU A 66 10.36 3.98 -13.02
N LYS A 67 11.55 3.70 -13.58
CA LYS A 67 11.69 3.19 -14.95
C LYS A 67 11.38 1.69 -15.05
N ALA A 68 11.79 0.91 -14.05
CA ALA A 68 11.51 -0.53 -13.99
C ALA A 68 10.02 -0.82 -13.73
N ALA A 69 9.35 0.00 -12.92
CA ALA A 69 7.91 -0.11 -12.64
C ALA A 69 7.00 0.33 -13.79
N LYS A 70 7.56 0.97 -14.82
CA LYS A 70 6.78 1.46 -15.95
C LYS A 70 6.60 0.34 -16.97
N ASP A 71 5.80 -0.65 -16.60
CA ASP A 71 5.47 -1.79 -17.46
C ASP A 71 4.33 -1.40 -18.43
N PRO A 72 4.60 -1.17 -19.73
CA PRO A 72 3.61 -0.63 -20.66
C PRO A 72 2.44 -1.60 -20.95
N VAL A 73 2.61 -2.87 -20.56
CA VAL A 73 1.64 -3.94 -20.82
C VAL A 73 0.50 -3.95 -19.80
N ALA A 74 0.76 -3.60 -18.53
CA ALA A 74 -0.25 -3.55 -17.48
C ALA A 74 -1.16 -2.30 -17.58
N GLU A 75 -0.64 -1.19 -18.11
CA GLU A 75 -1.40 0.06 -18.26
C GLU A 75 -2.41 0.00 -19.41
N THR A 76 -2.11 -0.77 -20.45
CA THR A 76 -2.92 -0.82 -21.68
C THR A 76 -4.20 -1.63 -21.50
N GLY A 77 -4.16 -2.74 -20.77
CA GLY A 77 -5.34 -3.61 -20.51
C GLY A 77 -6.42 -2.95 -19.65
N ALA A 78 -6.02 -2.12 -18.69
CA ALA A 78 -6.95 -1.39 -17.83
C ALA A 78 -7.71 -0.27 -18.58
N SER A 79 -7.07 0.33 -19.60
CA SER A 79 -7.65 1.47 -20.34
C SER A 79 -8.82 1.07 -21.25
N LEU A 80 -8.74 -0.10 -21.91
CA LEU A 80 -9.79 -0.56 -22.83
C LEU A 80 -11.09 -0.91 -22.10
N GLY A 81 -10.97 -1.61 -20.95
CA GLY A 81 -12.12 -1.94 -20.12
C GLY A 81 -12.82 -0.70 -19.56
N GLN A 82 -12.05 0.32 -19.17
CA GLN A 82 -12.60 1.58 -18.68
C GLN A 82 -13.35 2.34 -19.77
N ILE A 83 -12.81 2.42 -20.99
CA ILE A 83 -13.47 3.08 -22.12
C ILE A 83 -14.79 2.38 -22.46
N LEU A 84 -14.80 1.04 -22.48
CA LEU A 84 -16.01 0.26 -22.76
C LEU A 84 -17.10 0.48 -21.70
N VAL A 85 -16.73 0.48 -20.42
CA VAL A 85 -17.67 0.70 -19.31
C VAL A 85 -18.23 2.11 -19.35
N ILE A 86 -17.38 3.13 -19.52
CA ILE A 86 -17.81 4.54 -19.60
C ILE A 86 -18.72 4.75 -20.82
N GLY A 87 -18.32 4.23 -21.99
CA GLY A 87 -19.12 4.31 -23.21
C GLY A 87 -20.48 3.62 -23.06
N GLY A 88 -20.50 2.43 -22.44
CA GLY A 88 -21.74 1.69 -22.15
C GLY A 88 -22.68 2.46 -21.22
N PHE A 89 -22.15 3.08 -20.17
CA PHE A 89 -22.96 3.90 -19.25
C PHE A 89 -23.55 5.13 -19.94
N ILE A 90 -22.78 5.83 -20.77
CA ILE A 90 -23.26 7.00 -21.52
C ILE A 90 -24.40 6.61 -22.46
N LEU A 91 -24.25 5.51 -23.21
CA LEU A 91 -25.28 5.03 -24.12
C LEU A 91 -26.54 4.55 -23.37
N PHE A 92 -26.37 3.83 -22.26
CA PHE A 92 -27.48 3.32 -21.47
C PHE A 92 -28.30 4.45 -20.82
N TYR A 93 -27.63 5.38 -20.14
CA TYR A 93 -28.31 6.54 -19.54
C TYR A 93 -28.91 7.47 -20.58
N GLY A 94 -28.18 7.74 -21.68
CA GLY A 94 -28.68 8.56 -22.77
C GLY A 94 -29.95 7.97 -23.40
N SER A 95 -29.96 6.66 -23.63
CA SER A 95 -31.14 5.93 -24.13
C SER A 95 -32.32 5.97 -23.15
N CYS A 96 -32.07 5.69 -21.86
CA CYS A 96 -33.12 5.72 -20.83
C CYS A 96 -33.75 7.10 -20.69
N ILE A 97 -32.94 8.15 -20.68
CA ILE A 97 -33.41 9.54 -20.61
C ILE A 97 -34.19 9.90 -21.87
N TYR A 98 -33.69 9.53 -23.06
CA TYR A 98 -34.38 9.79 -24.32
C TYR A 98 -35.76 9.11 -24.38
N LEU A 99 -35.86 7.84 -23.99
CA LEU A 99 -37.12 7.11 -23.97
C LEU A 99 -38.11 7.70 -22.95
N ALA A 100 -37.64 8.01 -21.74
CA ALA A 100 -38.46 8.63 -20.70
C ALA A 100 -38.99 10.01 -21.15
N LEU A 101 -38.13 10.84 -21.74
CA LEU A 101 -38.54 12.14 -22.29
C LEU A 101 -39.53 11.99 -23.43
N LYS A 102 -39.32 11.03 -24.34
CA LYS A 102 -40.23 10.79 -25.47
C LYS A 102 -41.62 10.40 -25.01
N GLU A 103 -41.74 9.46 -24.07
CA GLU A 103 -43.05 9.03 -23.54
C GLU A 103 -43.74 10.12 -22.71
N MET A 104 -42.97 10.86 -21.90
CA MET A 104 -43.50 11.95 -21.09
C MET A 104 -43.95 13.16 -21.92
N LEU A 105 -43.26 13.47 -23.03
CA LEU A 105 -43.62 14.58 -23.91
C LEU A 105 -44.80 14.23 -24.84
N ALA A 106 -44.98 12.93 -25.15
CA ALA A 106 -46.08 12.45 -25.99
C ALA A 106 -47.43 12.32 -25.24
N SER A 107 -47.40 12.17 -23.90
CA SER A 107 -48.58 11.87 -23.10
C SER A 107 -48.90 13.00 -22.11
N PRO A 108 -49.88 13.89 -22.40
CA PRO A 108 -50.18 15.05 -21.56
C PRO A 108 -50.78 14.69 -20.18
N ASP A 109 -51.41 13.53 -20.03
CA ASP A 109 -52.09 13.07 -18.80
C ASP A 109 -51.17 12.48 -17.72
N THR A 110 -49.86 12.48 -17.94
CA THR A 110 -48.92 11.93 -16.96
C THR A 110 -48.80 12.85 -15.71
N PRO A 111 -48.92 12.30 -14.48
CA PRO A 111 -48.77 13.06 -13.25
C PRO A 111 -47.41 13.77 -13.17
N ILE A 112 -47.41 15.03 -12.73
CA ILE A 112 -46.18 15.85 -12.55
C ILE A 112 -45.14 15.14 -11.66
N LEU A 113 -45.61 14.39 -10.67
CA LEU A 113 -44.77 13.62 -9.75
C LEU A 113 -43.94 12.54 -10.49
N ILE A 114 -44.51 11.88 -11.50
CA ILE A 114 -43.77 10.92 -12.33
C ILE A 114 -42.87 11.67 -13.32
N LYS A 115 -43.33 12.80 -13.85
CA LYS A 115 -42.55 13.64 -14.76
C LYS A 115 -41.23 14.12 -14.15
N ILE A 116 -41.19 14.37 -12.85
CA ILE A 116 -39.99 14.88 -12.18
C ILE A 116 -39.31 13.80 -11.34
N GLY A 117 -40.08 12.95 -10.67
CA GLY A 117 -39.56 11.93 -9.76
C GLY A 117 -38.76 10.85 -10.49
N LEU A 118 -39.23 10.37 -11.65
CA LEU A 118 -38.54 9.35 -12.40
C LEU A 118 -37.15 9.82 -12.91
N PRO A 119 -37.03 10.97 -13.61
CA PRO A 119 -35.71 11.46 -14.01
C PRO A 119 -34.83 11.84 -12.82
N ALA A 120 -35.40 12.34 -11.70
CA ALA A 120 -34.61 12.63 -10.51
C ALA A 120 -33.96 11.38 -9.89
N ILE A 121 -34.68 10.24 -9.88
CA ILE A 121 -34.14 8.96 -9.40
C ILE A 121 -33.03 8.47 -10.33
N PHE A 122 -33.25 8.47 -11.65
CA PHE A 122 -32.22 8.06 -12.62
C PHE A 122 -30.99 8.96 -12.55
N LEU A 123 -31.18 10.27 -12.45
CA LEU A 123 -30.08 11.23 -12.34
C LEU A 123 -29.32 11.04 -11.03
N GLY A 124 -30.03 10.86 -9.90
CA GLY A 124 -29.42 10.57 -8.60
C GLY A 124 -28.59 9.29 -8.62
N PHE A 125 -29.12 8.22 -9.21
CA PHE A 125 -28.39 6.95 -9.35
C PHE A 125 -27.16 7.10 -10.26
N GLY A 126 -27.29 7.88 -11.34
CA GLY A 126 -26.18 8.20 -12.24
C GLY A 126 -25.06 8.97 -11.54
N VAL A 127 -25.40 9.97 -10.72
CA VAL A 127 -24.42 10.72 -9.91
C VAL A 127 -23.71 9.81 -8.91
N LEU A 128 -24.46 8.99 -8.15
CA LEU A 128 -23.89 8.07 -7.17
C LEU A 128 -22.91 7.07 -7.81
N LEU A 129 -23.32 6.45 -8.92
CA LEU A 129 -22.46 5.52 -9.66
C LEU A 129 -21.23 6.21 -10.24
N THR A 130 -21.39 7.42 -10.78
CA THR A 130 -20.26 8.18 -11.34
C THR A 130 -19.26 8.55 -10.24
N SER A 131 -19.72 8.94 -9.05
CA SER A 131 -18.85 9.19 -7.90
C SER A 131 -18.04 7.94 -7.53
N VAL A 132 -18.69 6.78 -7.41
CA VAL A 132 -17.99 5.52 -7.09
C VAL A 132 -16.99 5.14 -8.18
N ILE A 133 -17.33 5.34 -9.46
CA ILE A 133 -16.42 5.05 -10.57
C ILE A 133 -15.21 5.98 -10.52
N ILE A 134 -15.40 7.29 -10.29
CA ILE A 134 -14.30 8.26 -10.15
C ILE A 134 -13.42 7.90 -8.97
N ASP A 135 -14.02 7.57 -7.83
CA ASP A 135 -13.29 7.19 -6.62
C ASP A 135 -12.52 5.89 -6.83
N ARG A 136 -13.09 4.91 -7.55
CA ARG A 136 -12.41 3.67 -7.92
C ARG A 136 -11.25 3.93 -8.88
N ILE A 137 -11.42 4.83 -9.85
CA ILE A 137 -10.35 5.22 -10.78
C ILE A 137 -9.22 5.94 -10.02
N ARG A 138 -9.56 6.88 -9.13
CA ARG A 138 -8.57 7.58 -8.29
C ARG A 138 -7.84 6.61 -7.38
N ALA A 139 -8.57 5.75 -6.67
CA ALA A 139 -7.97 4.72 -5.82
C ALA A 139 -7.04 3.82 -6.63
N SER A 140 -7.47 3.33 -7.81
CA SER A 140 -6.62 2.49 -8.67
C SER A 140 -5.37 3.17 -9.22
N LYS A 141 -5.35 4.51 -9.31
CA LYS A 141 -4.17 5.30 -9.71
C LYS A 141 -3.23 5.61 -8.55
N THR A 142 -3.74 5.58 -7.33
CA THR A 142 -3.01 6.00 -6.12
C THR A 142 -2.74 4.85 -5.16
N ASP A 143 -2.97 3.60 -5.59
CA ASP A 143 -2.80 2.41 -4.76
C ASP A 143 -1.33 1.97 -4.74
N PRO A 144 -0.60 2.16 -3.62
CA PRO A 144 0.80 1.77 -3.50
C PRO A 144 1.01 0.26 -3.38
N TYR A 145 -0.06 -0.53 -3.24
CA TYR A 145 0.01 -2.00 -3.12
C TYR A 145 -0.31 -2.73 -4.43
N LYS A 146 -0.49 -2.01 -5.54
CA LYS A 146 -0.88 -2.60 -6.83
C LYS A 146 0.15 -3.57 -7.41
N ASP A 147 1.42 -3.42 -7.02
CA ASP A 147 2.56 -4.20 -7.54
C ASP A 147 3.19 -5.12 -6.48
N VAL A 148 2.44 -5.48 -5.43
CA VAL A 148 2.93 -6.42 -4.41
C VAL A 148 2.39 -7.81 -4.71
N GLU A 149 3.24 -8.65 -5.32
CA GLU A 149 3.02 -10.09 -5.41
C GLU A 149 3.16 -10.71 -4.01
N ILE A 150 2.24 -11.62 -3.65
CA ILE A 150 2.22 -12.38 -2.38
C ILE A 150 3.02 -13.67 -2.54
#